data_AF-A0A1F9VCR3-F1
#
_entry.id   AF-A0A1F9VCR3-F1
#
_cell.length_a   1.000
_cell.length_b   1.000
_cell.length_c   1.000
_cell.angle_alpha   90.00
_cell.angle_beta   90.00
_cell.angle_gamma   90.00
#
_symmetry.space_group_name_H-M   'P 1'
#
loop_
_entity.id
_entity.type
_entity.pdbx_description
1 polymer ?
#
loop_
_entity_poly.entity_id
_entity_poly.type
_entity_poly.pdbx_seq_one_letter_code
_entity_poly.pdbx_strand_id
1 'polypeptide(L)'
;MTDETEPNKYRFYLYDLGPIIIERALEAKASKKAAQKESPDYEYAAGRLMAFNEVISIMQQQAEGFDIPLEEMKLKGIEPDRDLL
;
A
#
# COMPACT_ATOMS: atom_id res chain seq x y z
N MET A 1 17.38 26.10 -18.54
CA MET A 1 17.68 26.38 -17.13
C MET A 1 16.45 25.91 -16.36
N THR A 2 16.42 24.61 -16.06
CA THR A 2 15.30 24.02 -15.30
C THR A 2 15.44 24.50 -13.86
N ASP A 3 14.37 25.06 -13.34
CA ASP A 3 14.24 25.59 -12.00
C ASP A 3 14.55 24.50 -10.96
N GLU A 4 15.72 24.56 -10.36
CA GLU A 4 16.20 23.62 -9.33
C GLU A 4 15.55 23.87 -7.96
N THR A 5 14.46 24.66 -7.87
CA THR A 5 13.90 25.10 -6.58
C THR A 5 12.47 24.68 -6.26
N GLU A 6 11.71 24.05 -7.19
CA GLU A 6 10.47 23.39 -6.77
C GLU A 6 10.80 22.06 -6.09
N PRO A 7 10.39 21.85 -4.82
CA PRO A 7 10.45 20.53 -4.22
C PRO A 7 9.73 19.56 -5.15
N ASN A 8 10.35 18.43 -5.47
CA ASN A 8 9.78 17.46 -6.40
C ASN A 8 8.49 16.86 -5.78
N LYS A 9 7.37 17.54 -6.02
CA LYS A 9 6.05 17.24 -5.44
C LYS A 9 5.59 15.83 -5.76
N TYR A 10 6.01 15.28 -6.91
CA TYR A 10 5.74 13.91 -7.28
C TYR A 10 6.54 12.93 -6.42
N ARG A 11 7.81 13.23 -6.14
CA ARG A 11 8.63 12.43 -5.21
C ARG A 11 8.03 12.41 -3.81
N PHE A 12 7.60 13.55 -3.29
CA PHE A 12 6.97 13.62 -1.96
C PHE A 12 5.62 12.89 -1.92
N TYR A 13 4.80 13.04 -2.96
CA TYR A 13 3.57 12.28 -3.10
C TYR A 13 3.82 10.76 -3.05
N LEU A 14 4.81 10.26 -3.81
CA LEU A 14 5.14 8.83 -3.82
C LEU A 14 5.73 8.36 -2.48
N TYR A 15 6.56 9.19 -1.86
CA TYR A 15 7.16 8.92 -0.55
C TYR A 15 6.10 8.77 0.54
N ASP A 16 5.07 9.61 0.53
CA ASP A 16 4.00 9.60 1.53
C ASP A 16 2.90 8.56 1.23
N LEU A 17 2.62 8.29 -0.06
CA LEU A 17 1.52 7.40 -0.45
C LEU A 17 1.77 5.96 -0.01
N GLY A 18 2.98 5.43 -0.17
CA GLY A 18 3.32 4.05 0.21
C GLY A 18 2.99 3.73 1.67
N PRO A 19 3.49 4.50 2.66
CA PRO A 19 3.17 4.33 4.06
C PRO A 19 1.67 4.43 4.36
N ILE A 20 0.97 5.40 3.75
CA ILE A 20 -0.47 5.57 3.94
C ILE A 20 -1.23 4.34 3.45
N ILE A 21 -0.89 3.80 2.28
CA ILE A 21 -1.56 2.60 1.76
C ILE A 21 -1.27 1.38 2.64
N ILE A 22 -0.04 1.22 3.12
CA ILE A 22 0.33 0.14 4.05
C ILE A 22 -0.47 0.25 5.35
N GLU A 23 -0.55 1.44 5.96
CA GLU A 23 -1.32 1.67 7.18
C GLU A 23 -2.78 1.25 6.99
N ARG A 24 -3.41 1.67 5.88
CA ARG A 24 -4.80 1.31 5.55
C ARG A 24 -5.00 -0.18 5.29
N ALA A 25 -4.00 -0.86 4.74
CA ALA A 25 -4.00 -2.30 4.56
C ALA A 25 -3.96 -3.04 5.91
N LEU A 26 -3.10 -2.58 6.83
CA LEU A 26 -2.98 -3.13 8.17
C LEU A 26 -4.24 -2.86 9.02
N GLU A 27 -4.86 -1.69 8.87
CA GLU A 27 -6.17 -1.40 9.44
C GLU A 27 -7.24 -2.37 8.94
N ALA A 28 -7.33 -2.62 7.63
CA ALA A 28 -8.28 -3.58 7.07
C ALA A 28 -8.05 -5.00 7.63
N LYS A 29 -6.79 -5.42 7.78
CA LYS A 29 -6.42 -6.69 8.43
C LYS A 29 -6.89 -6.73 9.88
N ALA A 30 -6.71 -5.65 10.63
CA ALA A 30 -7.16 -5.55 12.01
C ALA A 30 -8.69 -5.58 12.11
N SER A 31 -9.41 -4.87 11.24
CA SER A 31 -10.88 -4.89 11.16
C SER A 31 -11.41 -6.29 10.86
N LYS A 32 -10.83 -7.01 9.88
CA LYS A 32 -11.20 -8.39 9.57
C LYS A 32 -11.01 -9.31 10.77
N LYS A 33 -9.90 -9.14 11.51
CA LYS A 33 -9.60 -9.94 12.72
C LYS A 33 -10.58 -9.65 13.87
N ALA A 34 -11.04 -8.41 14.01
CA ALA A 34 -11.95 -7.99 15.06
C ALA A 34 -13.42 -8.32 14.76
N ALA A 35 -13.79 -8.43 13.48
CA ALA A 35 -15.15 -8.73 13.06
C ALA A 35 -15.56 -10.18 13.36
N GLN A 36 -16.84 -10.39 13.66
CA GLN A 36 -17.42 -11.73 13.77
C GLN A 36 -17.35 -12.43 12.41
N LYS A 37 -16.81 -13.65 12.37
CA LYS A 37 -16.76 -14.45 11.13
C LYS A 37 -18.15 -14.58 10.49
N GLU A 38 -18.18 -14.52 9.16
CA GLU A 38 -19.42 -14.63 8.36
C GLU A 38 -20.43 -13.48 8.58
N SER A 39 -20.01 -12.38 9.22
CA SER A 39 -20.80 -11.15 9.25
C SER A 39 -20.53 -10.28 8.02
N PRO A 40 -21.47 -9.38 7.65
CA PRO A 40 -21.24 -8.39 6.60
C PRO A 40 -19.97 -7.55 6.83
N ASP A 41 -19.66 -7.21 8.09
CA ASP A 41 -18.44 -6.45 8.43
C ASP A 41 -17.17 -7.27 8.18
N TYR A 42 -17.20 -8.57 8.45
CA TYR A 42 -16.09 -9.47 8.15
C TYR A 42 -15.87 -9.60 6.64
N GLU A 43 -16.94 -9.79 5.87
CA GLU A 43 -16.87 -9.87 4.41
C GLU A 43 -16.34 -8.57 3.80
N TYR A 44 -16.82 -7.42 4.26
CA TYR A 44 -16.35 -6.11 3.83
C TYR A 44 -14.87 -5.90 4.17
N ALA A 45 -14.45 -6.19 5.40
CA ALA A 45 -13.06 -6.05 5.82
C ALA A 45 -12.13 -7.03 5.08
N ALA A 46 -12.61 -8.25 4.80
CA ALA A 46 -11.87 -9.22 3.98
C ALA A 46 -11.71 -8.73 2.54
N GLY A 47 -12.77 -8.20 1.92
CA GLY A 47 -12.72 -7.59 0.59
C GLY A 47 -11.75 -6.42 0.52
N ARG A 48 -11.80 -5.51 1.52
CA ARG A 48 -10.85 -4.40 1.63
C ARG A 48 -9.40 -4.87 1.75
N LEU A 49 -9.15 -5.90 2.56
CA LEU A 49 -7.82 -6.44 2.74
C LEU A 49 -7.26 -7.03 1.43
N MET A 50 -8.08 -7.79 0.69
CA MET A 50 -7.71 -8.32 -0.63
C MET A 50 -7.43 -7.21 -1.65
N ALA A 51 -8.25 -6.15 -1.66
CA ALA A 51 -8.02 -5.01 -2.54
C ALA A 51 -6.68 -4.31 -2.24
N PHE A 52 -6.28 -4.19 -0.97
CA PHE A 52 -4.98 -3.63 -0.62
C PHE A 52 -3.81 -4.53 -1.02
N ASN A 53 -3.95 -5.86 -0.92
CA ASN A 53 -2.97 -6.79 -1.49
C ASN A 53 -2.74 -6.46 -2.97
N GLU A 54 -3.81 -6.38 -3.77
CA GLU A 54 -3.71 -6.11 -5.21
C GLU A 54 -3.08 -4.74 -5.50
N VAL A 55 -3.52 -3.69 -4.80
CA VAL A 55 -3.00 -2.32 -4.98
C VAL A 55 -1.50 -2.26 -4.66
N ILE A 56 -1.05 -2.85 -3.55
CA ILE A 56 0.36 -2.82 -3.17
C ILE A 56 1.20 -3.65 -4.15
N SER A 57 0.70 -4.80 -4.60
CA SER A 57 1.35 -5.60 -5.65
C SER A 57 1.53 -4.81 -6.94
N ILE A 58 0.50 -4.08 -7.39
CA ILE A 58 0.59 -3.19 -8.56
C ILE A 58 1.64 -2.09 -8.32
N MET A 59 1.66 -1.46 -7.14
CA MET A 59 2.65 -0.43 -6.82
C MET A 59 4.07 -0.97 -6.87
N GLN A 60 4.33 -2.16 -6.33
CA GLN A 60 5.63 -2.81 -6.36
C GLN A 60 6.07 -3.20 -7.78
N GLN A 61 5.15 -3.75 -8.60
CA GLN A 61 5.41 -4.09 -10.00
C GLN A 61 5.69 -2.85 -10.85
N GLN A 62 4.96 -1.75 -10.64
CA GLN A 62 5.23 -0.48 -11.34
C GLN A 62 6.59 0.09 -10.93
N ALA A 63 6.93 0.05 -9.63
CA ALA A 63 8.24 0.49 -9.16
C ALA A 63 9.38 -0.28 -9.85
N GLU A 64 9.26 -1.61 -9.94
CA GLU A 64 10.20 -2.45 -10.70
C GLU A 64 10.27 -2.04 -12.18
N GLY A 65 9.12 -1.84 -12.83
CA GLY A 65 9.05 -1.44 -14.24
C GLY A 65 9.65 -0.06 -14.54
N PHE A 66 9.72 0.84 -13.55
CA PHE A 66 10.33 2.17 -13.65
C PHE A 66 11.74 2.24 -13.04
N ASP A 67 12.32 1.12 -12.60
CA ASP A 67 13.61 1.06 -11.91
C ASP A 67 13.66 1.96 -10.65
N ILE A 68 12.53 2.03 -9.93
CA ILE A 68 12.39 2.77 -8.67
C ILE A 68 12.61 1.80 -7.49
N PRO A 69 13.62 2.02 -6.63
CA PRO A 69 13.81 1.20 -5.44
C PRO A 69 12.60 1.29 -4.49
N LEU A 70 12.12 0.15 -4.00
CA LEU A 70 10.97 0.09 -3.08
C LEU A 70 11.21 0.87 -1.79
N GLU A 71 12.48 1.03 -1.37
CA GLU A 71 12.91 1.88 -0.26
C GLU A 71 12.49 3.34 -0.43
N GLU A 72 12.51 3.86 -1.66
CA GLU A 72 12.14 5.24 -1.98
C GLU A 72 10.64 5.46 -1.88
N MET A 73 9.85 4.42 -2.12
CA MET A 73 8.39 4.41 -1.96
C MET A 73 7.93 3.93 -0.59
N LYS A 74 8.88 3.61 0.32
CA LYS A 74 8.61 3.00 1.63
C LYS A 74 7.74 1.74 1.55
N LEU A 75 7.85 1.00 0.45
CA LEU A 75 7.18 -0.28 0.24
C LEU A 75 8.03 -1.47 0.64
N LYS A 76 9.29 -1.25 1.04
CA LYS A 76 10.16 -2.33 1.55
C LYS A 76 9.63 -2.85 2.88
N GLY A 77 9.52 -4.18 2.98
CA GLY A 77 9.18 -4.87 4.22
C GLY A 77 7.73 -5.36 4.30
N ILE A 78 6.89 -5.02 3.33
CA ILE A 78 5.59 -5.67 3.14
C ILE A 78 5.65 -6.60 1.92
N GLU A 79 5.28 -7.85 2.14
CA GLU A 79 5.02 -8.84 1.09
C GLU A 79 3.53 -9.06 1.02
N PRO A 80 2.82 -8.54 -0.01
CA PRO A 80 1.37 -8.56 -0.05
C PRO A 80 0.77 -9.93 0.18
N ASP A 81 1.31 -10.98 -0.45
CA ASP A 81 0.73 -12.33 -0.37
C ASP A 81 0.95 -13.00 1.00
N ARG A 82 2.01 -12.62 1.70
CA ARG A 82 2.30 -13.13 3.05
C ARG A 82 1.57 -12.31 4.12
N ASP A 83 1.57 -11.00 3.94
CA ASP A 83 1.19 -10.07 4.99
C ASP A 83 -0.28 -9.66 4.91
N LEU A 84 -0.95 -9.83 3.76
CA LEU A 84 -2.32 -9.37 3.53
C LEU A 84 -3.31 -10.45 3.05
N LEU A 85 -2.92 -11.73 2.98
CA LEU A 85 -3.84 -12.84 2.70
C LEU A 85 -4.15 -13.68 3.96
#